data_AF-A0A972CBL1-F1
#
_entry.id   AF-A0A972CBL1-F1
#
_cell.length_a   1.000
_cell.length_b   1.000
_cell.length_c   1.000
_cell.angle_alpha   90.00
_cell.angle_beta   90.00
_cell.angle_gamma   90.00
#
_symmetry.space_group_name_H-M   'P 1'
#
loop_
_entity.id
_entity.type
_entity.pdbx_description
1 polymer ?
#
loop_
_entity_poly.entity_id
_entity_poly.type
_entity_poly.pdbx_seq_one_letter_code
_entity_poly.pdbx_strand_id
1 'polypeptide(L)' 'MEFFNVVSIRDAGSKILDNFKDYNFEVEEVSILEATDRILAVDIVSDINVPEF' A
#
# COMPACT_ATOMS: atom_id res chain seq x y z
N MET A 1 31.72 -21.83 -8.40
CA MET A 1 30.79 -21.22 -7.42
C MET A 1 30.34 -19.90 -8.02
N GLU A 2 29.05 -19.76 -8.30
CA GLU A 2 28.51 -18.43 -8.60
C GLU A 2 28.56 -17.62 -7.31
N PHE A 3 29.37 -16.57 -7.29
CA PHE A 3 29.33 -15.61 -6.19
C PHE A 3 27.97 -14.92 -6.28
N PHE A 4 27.09 -15.17 -5.31
CA PHE A 4 25.91 -14.34 -5.12
C PHE A 4 26.39 -12.89 -5.01
N ASN A 5 25.80 -12.00 -5.79
CA ASN A 5 26.19 -10.61 -5.85
C ASN A 5 25.79 -9.95 -4.51
N VAL A 6 26.71 -9.91 -3.55
CA VAL A 6 26.44 -9.41 -2.20
C VAL A 6 26.12 -7.93 -2.29
N VAL A 7 24.98 -7.54 -1.74
CA VAL A 7 24.51 -6.16 -1.72
C VAL A 7 24.24 -5.74 -0.29
N SER A 8 24.34 -4.43 -0.02
CA SER A 8 23.92 -3.90 1.27
C SER A 8 22.39 -4.02 1.42
N ILE A 9 21.90 -4.01 2.67
CA ILE A 9 20.45 -4.01 2.94
C ILE A 9 19.75 -2.81 2.28
N ARG A 10 20.42 -1.66 2.22
CA ARG A 10 19.90 -0.47 1.56
C ARG A 10 19.73 -0.70 0.07
N ASP A 11 20.76 -1.24 -0.59
CA ASP A 11 20.72 -1.50 -2.04
C ASP A 11 19.70 -2.59 -2.38
N ALA A 12 19.54 -3.60 -1.51
CA ALA A 12 18.49 -4.59 -1.64
C ALA A 12 17.09 -3.95 -1.56
N GLY A 13 16.86 -3.04 -0.61
CA GLY A 13 15.61 -2.30 -0.48
C GLY A 13 15.27 -1.48 -1.72
N SER A 14 16.23 -0.70 -2.24
CA SER A 14 16.05 0.05 -3.49
C SER A 14 15.73 -0.86 -4.67
N LYS A 15 16.46 -1.97 -4.84
CA LYS A 15 16.22 -2.92 -5.94
C LYS A 15 14.83 -3.57 -5.86
N ILE A 16 14.35 -3.88 -4.66
CA ILE A 16 13.00 -4.41 -4.47
C ILE A 16 11.97 -3.35 -4.90
N LEU A 17 12.07 -2.13 -4.37
CA LEU A 17 11.15 -1.04 -4.74
C LEU A 17 11.17 -0.75 -6.24
N ASP A 18 12.36 -0.70 -6.86
CA ASP A 18 12.52 -0.45 -8.30
C ASP A 18 11.85 -1.52 -9.17
N ASN A 19 11.84 -2.79 -8.72
CA ASN A 19 11.17 -3.87 -9.44
C ASN A 19 9.63 -3.79 -9.35
N PHE A 20 9.10 -3.17 -8.30
CA PHE A 20 7.65 -3.01 -8.08
C PHE A 20 7.14 -1.59 -8.37
N LYS A 21 7.98 -0.71 -8.92
CA LYS A 21 7.64 0.71 -9.14
C LYS A 21 6.38 0.95 -9.98
N ASP A 22 6.09 0.04 -10.90
CA ASP A 22 4.95 0.12 -11.83
C ASP A 22 3.78 -0.77 -11.36
N TYR A 23 3.94 -1.49 -10.25
CA TYR A 23 2.90 -2.31 -9.68
C TYR A 23 1.87 -1.41 -8.99
N ASN A 24 0.63 -1.47 -9.48
CA ASN A 24 -0.50 -0.80 -8.86
C ASN A 24 -1.39 -1.85 -8.21
N PHE A 25 -1.75 -1.64 -6.94
CA PHE A 25 -2.74 -2.47 -6.28
C PHE A 25 -4.11 -2.24 -6.91
N GLU A 26 -4.82 -3.32 -7.22
CA GLU A 26 -6.22 -3.23 -7.60
C GLU A 26 -7.07 -2.81 -6.40
N VAL A 27 -8.17 -2.12 -6.68
CA VAL A 27 -9.09 -1.61 -5.67
C VAL A 27 -10.36 -2.45 -5.69
N GLU A 28 -10.93 -2.68 -4.52
CA GLU A 28 -12.18 -3.39 -4.37
C GLU A 28 -13.02 -2.73 -3.26
N GLU A 29 -14.32 -2.91 -3.35
CA GLU A 29 -15.23 -2.55 -2.26
C GLU A 29 -15.22 -3.65 -1.21
N VAL A 30 -15.03 -3.27 0.06
CA VAL A 30 -15.00 -4.20 1.18
C VAL A 30 -16.07 -3.83 2.20
N SER A 31 -16.62 -4.84 2.87
CA SER A 31 -17.50 -4.63 4.03
C SER A 31 -16.75 -3.90 5.14
N ILE A 32 -17.42 -2.98 5.84
CA ILE A 32 -16.83 -2.24 6.96
C ILE A 32 -16.32 -3.15 8.08
N LEU A 33 -16.91 -4.34 8.24
CA LEU A 33 -16.50 -5.33 9.24
C LEU A 33 -15.17 -6.02 8.88
N GLU A 34 -14.76 -5.94 7.62
CA GLU A 34 -13.55 -6.55 7.07
C GLU A 34 -12.50 -5.49 6.67
N ALA A 35 -12.78 -4.21 6.93
CA ALA A 35 -11.95 -3.10 6.50
C ALA A 35 -10.67 -2.90 7.36
N THR A 36 -10.57 -3.57 8.52
CA THR A 36 -9.38 -3.50 9.37
C THR A 36 -8.13 -3.94 8.61
N ASP A 37 -7.02 -3.23 8.82
CA ASP A 37 -5.72 -3.46 8.16
C ASP A 37 -5.70 -3.27 6.62
N ARG A 38 -6.76 -2.69 6.03
CA ARG A 38 -6.77 -2.24 4.62
C ARG A 38 -6.27 -0.80 4.49
N ILE A 39 -5.82 -0.45 3.29
CA ILE A 39 -5.43 0.92 2.91
C ILE A 39 -6.58 1.54 2.11
N LEU A 40 -7.00 2.75 2.48
CA LEU A 40 -8.00 3.49 1.73
C LEU A 40 -7.48 3.84 0.34
N ALA A 41 -8.23 3.45 -0.69
CA ALA A 41 -7.89 3.74 -2.08
C ALA A 41 -8.27 5.17 -2.51
N VAL A 42 -9.17 5.81 -1.78
CA VAL A 42 -9.70 7.14 -2.05
C VAL A 42 -9.89 7.91 -0.75
N ASP A 43 -9.88 9.25 -0.84
CA ASP A 43 -10.25 10.10 0.27
C ASP A 43 -11.73 9.92 0.64
N ILE A 44 -12.03 9.95 1.93
CA ILE A 44 -13.40 9.86 2.46
C ILE A 44 -13.78 11.20 3.07
N VAL A 45 -14.84 11.81 2.53
CA VAL A 45 -15.38 13.08 2.99
C VAL A 45 -16.80 12.86 3.49
N SER A 46 -17.09 13.34 4.70
CA SER A 46 -18.44 13.28 5.25
C SER A 46 -19.37 14.19 4.45
N ASP A 47 -20.51 13.66 4.05
CA ASP A 47 -21.60 14.41 3.44
C ASP A 47 -22.55 15.03 4.49
N ILE A 48 -22.34 14.71 5.78
CA ILE A 48 -23.12 15.23 6.91
C ILE A 48 -22.25 15.95 7.95
N ASN A 49 -22.87 16.86 8.70
CA ASN A 49 -22.28 17.44 9.91
C ASN A 49 -22.55 16.54 11.12
N VAL A 50 -21.59 16.44 12.04
CA VAL A 50 -21.76 15.67 13.29
C VAL A 50 -21.28 16.51 14.49
N PRO A 51 -22.18 16.85 15.45
CA PRO A 51 -23.62 16.62 15.38
C PRO A 51 -24.27 17.45 14.27
N GLU A 52 -25.48 17.05 13.88
CA GLU A 52 -26.24 17.70 12.81
C GLU A 52 -26.99 18.97 13.30
N PHE A 53 -26.97 19.23 14.60
CA PHE A 53 -27.74 20.30 15.27
C PHE A 53 -26.90 21.51 15.66
#